data_AF-A0A1M6E3Z0-F1
#
_entry.id   AF-A0A1M6E3Z0-F1
#
_cell.length_a   1.000
_cell.length_b   1.000
_cell.length_c   1.000
_cell.angle_alpha   90.00
_cell.angle_beta   90.00
_cell.angle_gamma   90.00
#
_symmetry.space_group_name_H-M   'P 1'
#
loop_
_entity.id
_entity.type
_entity.pdbx_description
1 polymer ?
#
loop_
_entity_poly.entity_id
_entity_poly.type
_entity_poly.pdbx_seq_one_letter_code
_entity_poly.pdbx_strand_id
1 'polypeptide(L)'
;MDSFQATNKQPLNISLIYTTLDDWMSDLTQHKEELIVLQLLLDRYFSNSSENENLDDVRQVLIRFESLRIKCDKLIQKIEYRKFELACIPYFAPKETALEIIKKQLKLKKTMYDITEAFKLAKKDIFKITAPTLLNFKTT
;
A
#
# COMPACT_ATOMS: atom_id res chain seq x y z
N MET A 1 42.84 -32.83 12.90
CA MET A 1 41.93 -32.89 11.73
C MET A 1 40.83 -31.89 12.00
N ASP A 2 41.11 -30.62 11.74
CA ASP A 2 40.16 -29.53 11.97
C ASP A 2 39.22 -29.45 10.77
N SER A 3 37.95 -29.73 11.03
CA SER A 3 36.87 -29.63 10.06
C SER A 3 36.65 -28.15 9.72
N PHE A 4 37.09 -27.76 8.54
CA PHE A 4 36.68 -26.51 7.89
C PHE A 4 35.16 -26.55 7.65
N GLN A 5 34.37 -26.08 8.62
CA GLN A 5 32.99 -25.70 8.37
C GLN A 5 33.03 -24.42 7.52
N ALA A 6 32.95 -24.60 6.20
CA ALA A 6 32.64 -23.51 5.28
C ALA A 6 31.30 -22.92 5.69
N THR A 7 31.33 -21.82 6.45
CA THR A 7 30.13 -21.11 6.88
C THR A 7 29.42 -20.59 5.64
N ASN A 8 28.34 -21.28 5.27
CA ASN A 8 27.47 -21.04 4.13
C ASN A 8 26.64 -19.75 4.34
N LYS A 9 27.30 -18.63 4.64
CA LYS A 9 26.70 -17.34 4.94
C LYS A 9 26.45 -16.60 3.62
N GLN A 10 25.20 -16.50 3.22
CA GLN A 10 24.80 -15.68 2.08
C GLN A 10 24.67 -14.23 2.55
N PRO A 11 25.38 -13.24 1.95
CA PRO A 11 25.27 -11.86 2.39
C PRO A 11 23.89 -11.32 2.01
N LEU A 12 23.03 -11.16 3.02
CA LEU A 12 21.76 -10.48 2.88
C LEU A 12 22.00 -8.96 2.94
N ASN A 13 21.61 -8.22 1.91
CA ASN A 13 21.70 -6.76 1.92
C ASN A 13 20.53 -6.17 2.73
N ILE A 14 20.68 -6.18 4.06
CA ILE A 14 19.68 -5.65 5.00
C ILE A 14 19.40 -4.17 4.73
N SER A 15 20.42 -3.38 4.40
CA SER A 15 20.27 -1.95 4.08
C SER A 15 19.30 -1.73 2.92
N LEU A 16 19.45 -2.49 1.83
CA LEU A 16 18.56 -2.39 0.67
C LEU A 16 17.11 -2.75 1.04
N ILE A 17 16.93 -3.78 1.88
CA ILE A 17 15.59 -4.16 2.36
C ILE A 17 14.99 -3.02 3.18
N TYR A 18 15.76 -2.40 4.07
CA TYR A 18 15.31 -1.24 4.85
C TYR A 18 14.86 -0.07 3.98
N THR A 19 15.70 0.34 3.02
CA THR A 19 15.35 1.42 2.08
C THR A 19 14.08 1.09 1.31
N THR A 20 13.93 -0.15 0.83
CA THR A 20 12.71 -0.58 0.13
C THR A 20 11.47 -0.49 1.03
N LEU A 21 11.60 -0.83 2.31
CA LEU A 21 10.51 -0.71 3.27
C LEU A 21 10.16 0.75 3.56
N ASP A 22 11.14 1.64 3.64
CA ASP A 22 10.92 3.08 3.80
C ASP A 22 10.19 3.68 2.60
N ASP A 23 10.61 3.33 1.39
CA ASP A 23 9.94 3.76 0.16
C ASP A 23 8.47 3.31 0.15
N TRP A 24 8.20 2.05 0.51
CA TRP A 24 6.83 1.54 0.58
C TRP A 24 5.98 2.21 1.66
N MET A 25 6.56 2.57 2.82
CA MET A 25 5.82 3.34 3.82
C MET A 25 5.44 4.72 3.30
N SER A 26 6.36 5.38 2.60
CA SER A 26 6.10 6.67 1.96
C SER A 26 4.97 6.57 0.94
N ASP A 27 5.04 5.60 0.03
CA ASP A 27 4.00 5.35 -0.99
C ASP A 27 2.64 5.07 -0.36
N LEU A 28 2.57 4.22 0.68
CA LEU A 28 1.32 3.90 1.36
C LEU A 28 0.74 5.10 2.11
N THR A 29 1.60 5.95 2.67
CA THR A 29 1.18 7.19 3.33
C THR A 29 0.58 8.15 2.31
N GLN A 30 1.26 8.35 1.16
CA GLN A 30 0.73 9.15 0.06
C GLN A 30 -0.59 8.59 -0.46
N HIS A 31 -0.71 7.27 -0.65
CA HIS A 31 -1.97 6.64 -1.06
C HIS A 31 -3.09 6.93 -0.05
N LYS A 32 -2.83 6.87 1.26
CA LYS A 32 -3.83 7.22 2.27
C LYS A 32 -4.26 8.68 2.19
N GLU A 33 -3.34 9.60 2.00
CA GLU A 33 -3.64 11.02 1.85
C GLU A 33 -4.46 11.28 0.59
N GLU A 34 -4.06 10.70 -0.54
CA GLU A 34 -4.81 10.78 -1.79
C GLU A 34 -6.21 10.16 -1.65
N LEU A 35 -6.33 9.07 -0.89
CA LEU A 35 -7.63 8.50 -0.57
C LEU A 35 -8.50 9.56 0.13
N ILE A 36 -8.02 10.21 1.19
CA ILE A 36 -8.80 11.25 1.91
C ILE A 36 -9.28 12.34 0.93
N VAL A 37 -8.43 12.79 0.01
CA VAL A 37 -8.81 13.78 -1.02
C VAL A 37 -9.92 13.25 -1.93
N LEU A 38 -9.83 11.99 -2.39
CA LEU A 38 -10.85 11.37 -3.22
C LEU A 38 -12.19 11.21 -2.50
N GLN A 39 -12.17 10.93 -1.19
CA GLN A 39 -13.38 10.90 -0.37
C GLN A 39 -14.04 12.28 -0.31
N LEU A 40 -13.27 13.34 -0.05
CA LEU A 40 -13.81 14.72 -0.05
C LEU A 40 -14.41 15.11 -1.42
N LEU A 41 -13.83 14.62 -2.52
CA LEU A 41 -14.37 14.85 -3.86
C LEU A 41 -15.73 14.17 -4.05
N LEU A 42 -15.88 12.94 -3.55
CA LEU A 42 -17.16 12.22 -3.57
C LEU A 42 -18.21 12.92 -2.70
N ASP A 43 -17.85 13.34 -1.49
CA ASP A 43 -18.76 14.06 -0.58
C ASP A 43 -19.27 15.37 -1.21
N ARG A 44 -18.38 16.09 -1.91
CA ARG A 44 -18.75 17.28 -2.67
C ARG A 44 -19.64 16.95 -3.88
N TYR A 45 -19.39 15.85 -4.57
CA TYR A 45 -20.25 15.40 -5.67
C TYR A 45 -21.68 15.13 -5.17
N PHE A 46 -21.83 14.38 -4.08
CA PHE A 46 -23.13 14.10 -3.47
C PHE A 46 -23.89 15.35 -3.04
N SER A 47 -23.17 16.33 -2.46
CA SER A 47 -23.79 17.57 -2.01
C SER A 47 -24.38 18.40 -3.16
N ASN A 48 -23.87 18.22 -4.38
CA ASN A 48 -24.28 18.98 -5.56
C ASN A 48 -25.14 18.18 -6.56
N SER A 49 -25.25 16.86 -6.41
CA SER A 49 -26.11 16.04 -7.26
C SER A 49 -27.56 16.12 -6.77
N SER A 50 -28.41 16.86 -7.48
CA SER A 50 -29.86 16.95 -7.20
C SER A 50 -30.65 15.71 -7.60
N GLU A 51 -30.07 14.84 -8.44
CA GLU A 51 -30.71 13.64 -8.98
C GLU A 51 -29.88 12.39 -8.62
N ASN A 52 -30.47 11.55 -7.77
CA ASN A 52 -29.88 10.40 -7.08
C ASN A 52 -29.63 9.16 -7.96
N GLU A 53 -29.36 9.32 -9.27
CA GLU A 53 -29.35 8.17 -10.18
C GLU A 53 -28.18 7.18 -10.00
N ASN A 54 -27.13 7.52 -9.22
CA ASN A 54 -25.96 6.66 -9.01
C ASN A 54 -25.60 6.38 -7.54
N LEU A 55 -26.54 6.54 -6.60
CA LEU A 55 -26.24 6.38 -5.16
C LEU A 55 -25.60 5.02 -4.81
N ASP A 56 -26.06 3.93 -5.42
CA ASP A 56 -25.55 2.59 -5.15
C ASP A 56 -24.12 2.38 -5.67
N ASP A 57 -23.82 2.86 -6.88
CA ASP A 57 -22.48 2.78 -7.46
C ASP A 57 -21.48 3.57 -6.61
N VAL A 58 -21.86 4.76 -6.16
CA VAL A 58 -20.97 5.56 -5.31
C VAL A 58 -20.81 4.93 -3.93
N ARG A 59 -21.88 4.36 -3.36
CA ARG A 59 -21.80 3.63 -2.09
C ARG A 59 -20.85 2.43 -2.19
N GLN A 60 -20.90 1.67 -3.30
CA GLN A 60 -19.96 0.57 -3.53
C GLN A 60 -18.51 1.07 -3.64
N VAL A 61 -18.28 2.19 -4.31
CA VAL A 61 -16.95 2.80 -4.41
C VAL A 61 -16.44 3.24 -3.04
N LEU A 62 -17.28 3.85 -2.19
CA LEU A 62 -16.93 4.23 -0.82
C LEU A 62 -16.57 3.01 0.06
N ILE A 63 -17.29 1.90 -0.07
CA ILE A 63 -16.96 0.66 0.68
C ILE A 63 -15.59 0.11 0.23
N ARG A 64 -15.33 0.07 -1.08
CA ARG A 64 -14.03 -0.37 -1.62
C ARG A 64 -12.90 0.54 -1.14
N PHE A 65 -13.16 1.83 -1.08
CA PHE A 65 -12.26 2.86 -0.60
C PHE A 65 -11.88 2.69 0.88
N GLU A 66 -12.87 2.56 1.76
CA GLU A 66 -12.61 2.38 3.20
C GLU A 66 -11.86 1.07 3.46
N SER A 67 -12.23 0.01 2.73
CA SER A 67 -11.50 -1.26 2.74
C SER A 67 -10.03 -1.08 2.34
N LEU A 68 -9.74 -0.26 1.33
CA LEU A 68 -8.39 0.03 0.88
C LEU A 68 -7.60 0.85 1.91
N ARG A 69 -8.22 1.85 2.54
CA ARG A 69 -7.60 2.63 3.61
C ARG A 69 -7.15 1.73 4.77
N ILE A 70 -8.04 0.85 5.23
CA ILE A 70 -7.75 -0.15 6.28
C ILE A 70 -6.62 -1.09 5.84
N LYS A 71 -6.55 -1.48 4.56
CA LYS A 71 -5.47 -2.31 4.03
C LYS A 71 -4.12 -1.58 4.03
N CYS A 72 -4.10 -0.29 3.67
CA CYS A 72 -2.89 0.54 3.77
C CYS A 72 -2.39 0.60 5.22
N ASP A 73 -3.27 0.88 6.19
CA ASP A 73 -2.93 0.91 7.61
C ASP A 73 -2.32 -0.40 8.10
N LYS A 74 -2.97 -1.52 7.75
CA LYS A 74 -2.48 -2.85 8.10
C LYS A 74 -1.13 -3.16 7.46
N LEU A 75 -0.87 -2.68 6.23
CA LEU A 75 0.42 -2.90 5.58
C LEU A 75 1.51 -2.02 6.19
N ILE A 76 1.21 -0.77 6.55
CA ILE A 76 2.14 0.12 7.26
C ILE A 76 2.59 -0.55 8.57
N GLN A 77 1.64 -0.99 9.41
CA GLN A 77 1.97 -1.69 10.66
C GLN A 77 2.83 -2.95 10.43
N LYS A 78 2.56 -3.70 9.35
CA LYS A 78 3.38 -4.87 8.98
C LYS A 78 4.78 -4.47 8.55
N ILE A 79 4.93 -3.36 7.83
CA ILE A 79 6.24 -2.84 7.41
C ILE A 79 7.02 -2.36 8.64
N GLU A 80 6.40 -1.61 9.55
CA GLU A 80 7.03 -1.18 10.80
C GLU A 80 7.50 -2.37 11.64
N TYR A 81 6.63 -3.36 11.84
CA TYR A 81 6.99 -4.59 12.53
C TYR A 81 8.13 -5.31 11.79
N ARG A 82 8.12 -5.30 10.46
CA ARG A 82 9.19 -5.92 9.66
C ARG A 82 10.52 -5.21 9.82
N LYS A 83 10.53 -3.87 9.86
CA LYS A 83 11.72 -3.07 10.16
C LYS A 83 12.26 -3.44 11.55
N PHE A 84 11.39 -3.51 12.55
CA PHE A 84 11.79 -3.97 13.89
C PHE A 84 12.42 -5.38 13.86
N GLU A 85 11.79 -6.36 13.19
CA GLU A 85 12.37 -7.71 13.04
C GLU A 85 13.77 -7.67 12.41
N LEU A 86 13.98 -6.83 11.39
CA LEU A 86 15.28 -6.68 10.71
C LEU A 86 16.33 -6.02 11.61
N ALA A 87 15.95 -5.12 12.52
CA ALA A 87 16.86 -4.50 13.48
C ALA A 87 17.43 -5.52 14.48
N CYS A 88 16.65 -6.56 14.80
CA CYS A 88 17.03 -7.61 15.74
C CYS A 88 17.87 -8.73 15.10
N ILE A 89 18.10 -8.70 13.78
CA ILE A 89 18.82 -9.77 13.09
C ILE A 89 20.34 -9.54 13.24
N PRO A 90 21.10 -10.53 13.75
CA PRO A 90 22.55 -10.43 13.84
C PRO A 90 23.18 -10.24 12.45
N TYR A 91 24.29 -9.50 12.40
CA TYR A 91 25.04 -9.20 11.16
C TYR A 91 25.44 -10.46 10.35
N PHE A 92 25.55 -11.61 11.03
CA PHE A 92 25.76 -12.92 10.43
C PHE A 92 24.60 -13.85 10.74
N ALA A 93 23.49 -13.67 10.02
CA ALA A 93 22.34 -14.56 10.11
C ALA A 93 22.66 -15.94 9.48
N PRO A 94 22.15 -17.05 10.05
CA PRO A 94 22.13 -18.35 9.39
C PRO A 94 21.46 -18.30 8.02
N LYS A 95 21.82 -19.20 7.11
CA LYS A 95 21.26 -19.27 5.75
C LYS A 95 19.74 -19.46 5.77
N GLU A 96 19.24 -20.29 6.67
CA GLU A 96 17.82 -20.54 6.88
C GLU A 96 17.08 -19.24 7.25
N THR A 97 17.68 -18.43 8.13
CA THR A 97 17.15 -17.11 8.50
C THR A 97 17.14 -16.16 7.31
N ALA A 98 18.19 -16.14 6.49
CA ALA A 98 18.23 -15.31 5.28
C ALA A 98 17.14 -15.69 4.26
N LEU A 99 16.90 -17.00 4.06
CA LEU A 99 15.83 -17.49 3.18
C LEU A 99 14.44 -17.08 3.67
N GLU A 100 14.18 -17.21 4.97
CA GLU A 100 12.90 -16.78 5.56
C GLU A 100 12.72 -15.26 5.44
N ILE A 101 13.79 -14.47 5.57
CA ILE A 101 13.74 -13.02 5.36
C ILE A 101 13.32 -12.69 3.92
N ILE A 102 13.95 -13.32 2.93
CA ILE A 102 13.63 -13.12 1.51
C ILE A 102 12.18 -13.51 1.23
N LYS A 103 11.72 -14.64 1.76
CA LYS A 103 10.34 -15.13 1.58
C LYS A 103 9.32 -14.16 2.18
N LYS A 104 9.57 -13.62 3.37
CA LYS A 104 8.74 -12.56 3.98
C LYS A 104 8.74 -11.30 3.11
N GLN A 105 9.89 -10.89 2.59
CA GLN A 105 10.01 -9.71 1.72
C GLN A 105 9.23 -9.86 0.42
N LEU A 106 9.27 -11.03 -0.22
CA LEU A 106 8.50 -11.31 -1.43
C LEU A 106 6.98 -11.27 -1.19
N LYS A 107 6.51 -11.79 -0.05
CA LYS A 107 5.09 -11.70 0.34
C LYS A 107 4.64 -10.25 0.55
N LEU A 108 5.48 -9.43 1.21
CA LEU A 108 5.21 -8.00 1.37
C LEU A 108 5.18 -7.29 0.03
N LYS A 109 6.16 -7.57 -0.86
CA LYS A 109 6.19 -7.02 -2.23
C LYS A 109 4.91 -7.30 -3.00
N LYS A 110 4.41 -8.53 -2.95
CA LYS A 110 3.15 -8.90 -3.57
C LYS A 110 1.98 -8.11 -2.99
N THR A 111 1.92 -8.00 -1.66
CA THR A 111 0.84 -7.26 -0.97
C THR A 111 0.87 -5.77 -1.34
N MET A 112 2.07 -5.18 -1.44
CA MET A 112 2.24 -3.80 -1.90
C MET A 112 1.69 -3.61 -3.31
N TYR A 113 2.08 -4.49 -4.24
CA TYR A 113 1.58 -4.47 -5.61
C TYR A 113 0.05 -4.56 -5.67
N ASP A 114 -0.55 -5.50 -4.94
CA ASP A 114 -2.00 -5.70 -4.92
C ASP A 114 -2.74 -4.45 -4.37
N ILE A 115 -2.17 -3.76 -3.38
CA ILE A 115 -2.73 -2.50 -2.84
C ILE A 115 -2.59 -1.36 -3.84
N THR A 116 -1.42 -1.20 -4.47
CA THR A 116 -1.19 -0.16 -5.48
C THR A 116 -2.12 -0.31 -6.68
N GLU A 117 -2.35 -1.54 -7.17
CA GLU A 117 -3.29 -1.77 -8.26
C GLU A 117 -4.74 -1.50 -7.83
N ALA A 118 -5.13 -1.92 -6.63
CA ALA A 118 -6.46 -1.60 -6.08
C ALA A 118 -6.66 -0.07 -5.94
N PHE A 119 -5.62 0.66 -5.53
CA PHE A 119 -5.64 2.12 -5.44
C PHE A 119 -5.84 2.78 -6.81
N LYS A 120 -5.09 2.36 -7.83
CA LYS A 120 -5.26 2.87 -9.20
C LYS A 120 -6.67 2.65 -9.73
N LEU A 121 -7.22 1.46 -9.50
CA LEU A 121 -8.60 1.13 -9.91
C LEU A 121 -9.63 2.00 -9.20
N ALA A 122 -9.52 2.13 -7.86
CA ALA A 122 -10.42 2.98 -7.09
C ALA A 122 -10.37 4.45 -7.53
N LYS A 123 -9.16 4.98 -7.75
CA LYS A 123 -8.96 6.35 -8.25
C LYS A 123 -9.63 6.55 -9.61
N LYS A 124 -9.48 5.60 -10.53
CA LYS A 124 -10.11 5.63 -11.85
C LYS A 124 -11.64 5.61 -11.76
N ASP A 125 -12.21 4.76 -10.92
CA ASP A 125 -13.65 4.66 -10.71
C ASP A 125 -14.23 6.00 -10.19
N ILE A 126 -13.57 6.61 -9.21
CA ILE A 126 -13.99 7.90 -8.65
C ILE A 126 -13.99 8.98 -9.72
N PHE A 127 -12.88 9.10 -10.48
CA PHE A 127 -12.83 10.09 -11.55
C PHE A 127 -13.90 9.86 -12.63
N LYS A 128 -14.26 8.61 -12.93
CA LYS A 128 -15.34 8.31 -13.88
C LYS A 128 -16.68 8.87 -13.40
N ILE A 129 -16.93 8.84 -12.09
CA ILE A 129 -18.17 9.34 -11.47
C ILE A 129 -18.15 10.86 -11.35
N THR A 130 -17.03 11.45 -10.93
CA THR A 130 -16.95 12.86 -10.56
C THR A 130 -16.55 13.80 -11.71
N ALA A 131 -15.89 13.29 -12.76
CA ALA A 131 -15.45 14.11 -13.89
C ALA A 131 -16.59 14.82 -14.66
N PRO A 132 -17.75 14.18 -14.93
CA PRO A 132 -18.87 14.83 -15.63
C PRO A 132 -19.38 16.07 -14.89
N THR A 133 -19.46 16.01 -13.56
CA THR A 133 -19.88 17.12 -12.70
C THR A 133 -18.82 18.21 -12.60
N LEU A 134 -17.53 17.87 -12.60
CA LEU A 134 -16.44 18.84 -12.62
C LEU A 134 -16.37 19.65 -13.93
N LEU A 135 -16.79 19.07 -15.05
CA LEU A 135 -16.84 19.76 -16.34
C LEU A 135 -17.97 20.81 -16.41
N ASN A 136 -19.12 20.54 -15.77
CA ASN A 136 -20.25 21.46 -15.75
C ASN A 136 -20.00 22.72 -14.90
N PHE A 137 -19.04 22.70 -13.98
CA PHE A 137 -18.64 23.89 -13.20
C PHE A 137 -17.86 24.94 -14.01
N LYS A 138 -17.40 24.63 -15.24
CA LYS A 138 -16.65 25.59 -16.08
C LYS A 138 -17.53 26.44 -17.01
N THR A 139 -18.84 26.25 -17.01
CA THR A 139 -19.77 26.87 -17.99
C THR A 139 -20.83 27.80 -17.38
N THR A 140 -20.61 28.29 -16.16
CA THR A 140 -21.46 29.33 -15.53
C THR A 140 -20.57 30.37 -14.88
#